data_AF-A0A2V6WK93-F1
#
_entry.id   AF-A0A2V6WK93-F1
#
_cell.length_a   1.000
_cell.length_b   1.000
_cell.length_c   1.000
_cell.angle_alpha   90.00
_cell.angle_beta   90.00
_cell.angle_gamma   90.00
#
_symmetry.space_group_name_H-M   'P 1'
#
loop_
_entity.id
_entity.type
_entity.pdbx_description
1 polymer ?
#
loop_
_entity_poly.entity_id
_entity_poly.type
_entity_poly.pdbx_seq_one_letter_code
_entity_poly.pdbx_strand_id
1 'polypeptide(L)'
;MPYAGSDGEWKIAGRDAILILHHDDTLRLISRDGEEISRERPAALYPDCVRDILEHWRRGAPPPVSVHELVPVVRLIDEAYALAAR
;
A
#
# COMPACT_ATOMS: atom_id res chain seq x y z
N MET A 1 -26.17 3.30 -0.84
CA MET A 1 -25.17 3.04 0.21
C MET A 1 -23.86 3.63 -0.28
N PRO A 2 -23.24 4.60 0.39
CA PRO A 2 -21.87 4.97 0.03
C PRO A 2 -21.01 3.72 0.26
N TYR A 3 -20.30 3.28 -0.78
CA TYR A 3 -19.32 2.21 -0.66
C TYR A 3 -18.13 2.76 0.12
N ALA A 4 -17.70 2.07 1.19
CA ALA A 4 -16.46 2.39 1.86
C ALA A 4 -15.30 2.18 0.88
N GLY A 5 -14.86 3.25 0.23
CA GLY A 5 -13.79 3.23 -0.79
C GLY A 5 -13.89 4.28 -1.90
N SER A 6 -14.81 5.25 -1.84
CA SER A 6 -15.15 6.06 -3.02
C SER A 6 -14.20 7.20 -3.40
N ASP A 7 -13.14 7.52 -2.64
CA ASP A 7 -12.12 8.52 -3.03
C ASP A 7 -10.74 8.16 -2.44
N GLY A 8 -10.37 6.87 -2.50
CA GLY A 8 -9.04 6.43 -2.09
C GLY A 8 -8.00 6.87 -3.13
N GLU A 9 -7.18 7.87 -2.79
CA GLU A 9 -6.02 8.27 -3.58
C GLU A 9 -4.77 8.09 -2.72
N TRP A 10 -3.76 7.42 -3.27
CA TRP A 10 -2.44 7.36 -2.65
C TRP A 10 -1.48 8.24 -3.42
N LYS A 11 -0.75 9.10 -2.70
CA LYS A 11 0.25 10.00 -3.26
C LYS A 11 1.56 9.87 -2.51
N ILE A 12 2.65 9.74 -3.25
CA ILE A 12 4.01 9.82 -2.73
C ILE A 12 4.72 10.95 -3.47
N ALA A 13 5.03 12.03 -2.75
CA ALA A 13 5.74 13.17 -3.30
C ALA A 13 7.23 13.07 -2.94
N GLY A 14 8.08 12.96 -3.96
CA GLY A 14 9.52 13.06 -3.85
C GLY A 14 10.04 14.42 -4.30
N ARG A 15 11.37 14.59 -4.28
CA ARG A 15 12.02 15.83 -4.74
C ARG A 15 11.79 16.12 -6.22
N ASP A 16 11.90 15.08 -7.05
CA ASP A 16 11.94 15.20 -8.51
C ASP A 16 10.69 14.63 -9.21
N ALA A 17 9.82 13.94 -8.47
CA ALA A 17 8.63 13.32 -9.02
C ALA A 17 7.54 13.10 -7.97
N ILE A 18 6.30 12.93 -8.43
CA ILE A 18 5.14 12.54 -7.64
C ILE A 18 4.56 11.26 -8.25
N LEU A 19 4.35 10.26 -7.41
CA LEU A 19 3.64 9.03 -7.75
C LEU A 19 2.22 9.09 -7.20
N ILE A 20 1.23 8.84 -8.05
CA ILE A 20 -0.19 8.90 -7.70
C ILE A 20 -0.84 7.58 -8.11
N LEU A 21 -1.52 6.91 -7.18
CA LEU A 21 -2.43 5.81 -7.48
C LEU A 21 -3.86 6.29 -7.26
N HIS A 22 -4.64 6.31 -8.34
CA HIS A 22 -6.05 6.67 -8.34
C HIS A 22 -6.95 5.47 -8.05
N HIS A 23 -8.20 5.76 -7.70
CA HIS A 23 -9.23 4.78 -7.36
C HIS A 23 -9.60 3.82 -8.52
N ASP A 24 -9.28 4.18 -9.76
CA ASP A 24 -9.49 3.39 -10.97
C ASP A 24 -8.29 2.48 -11.31
N ASP A 25 -7.39 2.27 -10.35
CA ASP A 25 -6.10 1.59 -10.49
C ASP A 25 -5.11 2.29 -11.43
N THR A 26 -5.38 3.53 -11.87
CA THR A 26 -4.43 4.29 -12.69
C THR A 26 -3.26 4.78 -11.85
N LEU A 27 -2.05 4.39 -12.24
CA LEU A 27 -0.80 4.88 -11.68
C LEU A 27 -0.24 6.01 -12.56
N ARG A 28 0.01 7.18 -11.97
CA ARG A 28 0.61 8.34 -12.65
C ARG A 28 1.94 8.67 -12.00
N LEU A 29 2.98 8.80 -12.82
CA LEU A 29 4.27 9.34 -12.42
C LEU A 29 4.44 10.70 -13.08
N ILE A 30 4.45 11.75 -12.28
CA ILE A 30 4.64 13.13 -12.74
C ILE A 30 6.07 13.52 -12.38
N SER A 31 6.90 13.74 -13.39
CA SER A 31 8.29 14.16 -13.23
C SER A 31 8.58 15.42 -14.05
N ARG A 32 9.84 15.87 -14.04
CA ARG A 32 10.30 16.96 -14.90
C ARG A 32 10.20 16.64 -16.39
N ASP A 33 10.36 15.37 -16.75
CA ASP A 33 10.39 14.91 -18.13
C ASP A 33 8.97 14.73 -18.70
N GLY A 34 7.95 14.82 -17.86
CA GLY A 34 6.56 14.78 -18.24
C GLY A 34 5.75 13.85 -17.35
N GLU A 35 4.60 13.43 -17.88
CA GLU A 35 3.68 12.53 -17.21
C GLU A 35 3.69 11.15 -17.88
N GLU A 36 3.88 10.12 -17.06
CA GLU A 36 3.74 8.72 -17.44
C GLU A 36 2.50 8.13 -16.78
N ILE A 37 1.72 7.35 -17.53
CA ILE A 37 0.47 6.75 -17.08
C ILE A 37 0.53 5.24 -17.31
N SER A 38 0.41 4.47 -16.24
CA SER A 38 0.17 3.03 -16.28
C SER A 38 -1.26 2.72 -15.84
N ARG A 39 -1.91 1.81 -16.58
CA ARG A 39 -3.25 1.29 -16.27
C ARG A 39 -3.21 -0.20 -15.92
N GLU A 40 -2.03 -0.71 -15.57
CA GLU A 40 -1.90 -2.09 -15.12
C GLU A 40 -2.58 -2.24 -13.78
N ARG A 41 -3.52 -3.19 -13.71
CA ARG A 41 -4.19 -3.50 -12.45
C ARG A 41 -3.18 -4.19 -11.50
N PRO A 42 -3.03 -3.71 -10.25
CA PRO A 42 -2.23 -4.42 -9.26
C PRO A 42 -2.70 -5.86 -9.11
N ALA A 43 -1.76 -6.78 -8.92
CA ALA A 43 -2.10 -8.17 -8.67
C ALA A 43 -2.93 -8.31 -7.38
N ALA A 44 -3.74 -9.35 -7.30
CA ALA A 44 -4.63 -9.54 -6.17
C ALA A 44 -3.81 -9.80 -4.89
N LEU A 45 -3.82 -8.83 -3.97
CA LEU A 45 -2.94 -8.81 -2.80
C LEU A 45 -3.07 -10.06 -1.92
N TYR A 46 -4.29 -10.57 -1.71
CA TYR A 46 -4.52 -11.71 -0.82
C TYR A 46 -3.92 -13.02 -1.36
N PRO A 47 -4.27 -13.52 -2.57
CA PRO A 47 -3.70 -14.77 -3.06
C PRO A 47 -2.18 -14.71 -3.23
N ASP A 48 -1.62 -13.57 -3.64
CA ASP A 48 -0.17 -13.40 -3.76
C ASP A 48 0.51 -13.45 -2.40
N CYS A 49 -0.03 -12.73 -1.40
CA CYS A 49 0.49 -12.75 -0.03
C CYS A 49 0.46 -14.17 0.57
N VAL A 50 -0.66 -14.89 0.44
CA VAL A 50 -0.77 -16.27 0.96
C VAL A 50 0.24 -17.19 0.28
N ARG A 51 0.36 -17.11 -1.05
CA ARG A 51 1.35 -17.89 -1.81
C ARG A 51 2.76 -17.61 -1.31
N ASP A 52 3.13 -16.34 -1.16
CA ASP A 52 4.48 -15.95 -0.76
C ASP A 52 4.82 -16.42 0.66
N ILE A 53 3.87 -16.35 1.60
CA ILE A 53 4.03 -16.89 2.96
C ILE A 53 4.29 -18.39 2.92
N LEU A 54 3.48 -19.15 2.17
CA LEU A 54 3.62 -20.61 2.06
C LEU A 54 4.95 -21.00 1.39
N GLU A 55 5.39 -20.23 0.40
CA GLU A 55 6.68 -20.45 -0.26
C GLU A 55 7.86 -20.23 0.69
N HIS A 56 7.83 -19.17 1.50
CA HIS A 56 8.89 -18.90 2.49
C HIS A 56 8.93 -19.98 3.55
N TRP A 57 7.74 -20.38 4.06
CA TRP A 57 7.63 -21.48 5.01
C TRP A 57 8.22 -22.78 4.46
N ARG A 58 7.88 -23.16 3.22
CA ARG A 58 8.41 -24.36 2.57
C ARG A 58 9.93 -24.35 2.41
N ARG A 59 10.52 -23.16 2.19
CA ARG A 59 11.97 -22.99 2.02
C ARG A 59 12.71 -22.83 3.35
N GLY A 60 12.02 -22.78 4.49
CA GLY A 60 12.62 -22.44 5.78
C GLY A 60 13.15 -21.00 5.85
N ALA A 61 12.63 -20.11 5.01
CA ALA A 61 12.98 -18.70 4.98
C ALA A 61 12.08 -17.90 5.95
N PRO A 62 12.53 -16.75 6.47
CA PRO A 62 11.67 -15.85 7.22
C PRO A 62 10.49 -15.38 6.37
N PRO A 63 9.32 -15.05 6.96
CA PRO A 63 8.20 -14.52 6.19
C PRO A 63 8.57 -13.18 5.54
N PRO A 64 7.94 -12.82 4.40
CA PRO A 64 8.18 -11.52 3.75
C PRO A 64 7.87 -10.31 4.64
N VAL A 65 6.91 -10.47 5.56
CA VAL A 65 6.58 -9.50 6.61
C VAL A 65 6.35 -10.28 7.90
N SER A 66 7.05 -9.90 8.95
CA SER A 66 6.98 -10.50 10.28
C SER A 66 6.00 -9.78 11.19
N VAL A 67 5.58 -10.45 12.27
CA VAL A 67 4.76 -9.80 13.31
C VAL A 67 5.48 -8.62 13.96
N HIS A 68 6.81 -8.63 14.02
CA HIS A 68 7.59 -7.54 14.59
C HIS A 68 7.49 -6.25 13.78
N GLU A 69 7.32 -6.36 12.46
CA GLU A 69 7.08 -5.23 11.56
C GLU A 69 5.63 -4.71 11.65
N LEU A 70 4.68 -5.57 12.04
CA LEU A 70 3.28 -5.17 12.24
C LEU A 70 3.07 -4.37 13.52
N VAL A 71 3.85 -4.62 14.57
CA VAL A 71 3.74 -3.91 15.87
C VAL A 71 3.77 -2.38 15.73
N PRO A 72 4.75 -1.74 15.05
CA PRO A 72 4.73 -0.28 14.90
C PRO A 72 3.51 0.23 14.12
N VAL A 73 3.00 -0.53 13.15
CA VAL A 73 1.79 -0.14 12.38
C VAL A 73 0.56 -0.11 13.29
N VAL A 74 0.36 -1.14 14.11
CA VAL A 74 -0.78 -1.19 15.05
C VAL A 74 -0.69 -0.05 16.06
N ARG A 75 0.50 0.29 16.54
CA ARG A 75 0.70 1.43 17.45
C ARG A 75 0.29 2.76 16.83
N LEU A 76 0.57 2.99 15.54
CA LEU A 76 0.13 4.20 14.83
C LEU A 76 -1.40 4.31 14.79
N ILE A 77 -2.11 3.17 14.69
CA ILE A 77 -3.57 3.14 14.75
C ILE A 77 -4.06 3.56 16.14
N ASP A 78 -3.47 2.99 17.20
CA ASP A 78 -3.80 3.34 18.59
C ASP A 78 -3.55 4.84 18.88
N GLU A 79 -2.41 5.36 18.42
CA GLU A 79 -2.05 6.78 18.55
C GLU A 79 -3.05 7.69 17.82
N ALA A 80 -3.52 7.30 16.63
CA ALA A 80 -4.53 8.04 15.90
C ALA A 80 -5.87 8.12 16.66
N TYR A 81 -6.30 7.02 17.28
CA TYR A 81 -7.50 7.04 18.13
C TYR A 81 -7.31 7.90 19.38
N ALA A 82 -6.14 7.83 20.02
CA ALA A 82 -5.84 8.67 21.18
C ALA A 82 -5.77 10.17 20.83
N LEU A 83 -5.33 10.52 19.61
CA LEU A 83 -5.40 11.88 19.08
C LEU A 83 -6.84 12.32 18.80
N ALA A 84 -7.67 11.46 18.20
CA ALA A 84 -9.05 11.77 17.85
C ALA A 84 -9.99 11.89 19.06
N ALA A 85 -9.65 11.27 20.19
CA ALA A 85 -10.40 11.36 21.43
C ALA A 85 -10.17 12.66 22.22
N ARG A 86 -9.39 13.60 21.70
CA ARG A 86 -9.12 14.93 22.30
C ARG A 86 -10.01 16.01 21.72
#